data_AF-A0A257R8W3-F1
#
_entry.id   AF-A0A257R8W3-F1
#
_cell.length_a   1.000
_cell.length_b   1.000
_cell.length_c   1.000
_cell.angle_alpha   90.00
_cell.angle_beta   90.00
_cell.angle_gamma   90.00
#
_symmetry.space_group_name_H-M   'P 1'
#
loop_
_entity.id
_entity.type
_entity.pdbx_description
1 polymer ?
#
loop_
_entity_poly.entity_id
_entity_poly.type
_entity_poly.pdbx_seq_one_letter_code
_entity_poly.pdbx_strand_id
1 'polypeptide(L)'
;MNKRMAIMLSALAAIFGGIIAFNIIKSMMMGYFFAHYHPPAITVSSVTATLKNWKPTLHAVGNFTAVNGVNVTSQAAGTVTTIHFESGQTVAANQPLIDIDDRIDQATLKSNQADL
;
A
#
# COMPACT_ATOMS: atom_id res chain seq x y z
N MET A 1 -40.96 -89.86 -21.37
CA MET A 1 -40.99 -88.42 -21.68
C MET A 1 -40.03 -87.60 -20.79
N ASN A 2 -39.04 -88.23 -20.11
CA ASN A 2 -38.30 -87.57 -19.00
C ASN A 2 -36.84 -87.24 -19.38
N LYS A 3 -36.27 -87.94 -20.39
CA LYS A 3 -34.87 -87.75 -20.81
C LYS A 3 -34.61 -86.40 -21.52
N ARG A 4 -35.53 -85.97 -22.39
CA ARG A 4 -35.42 -84.68 -23.11
C ARG A 4 -35.59 -83.48 -22.18
N MET A 5 -36.48 -83.59 -21.19
CA MET A 5 -36.71 -82.55 -20.18
C MET A 5 -35.51 -82.40 -19.24
N ALA A 6 -34.86 -83.51 -18.85
CA ALA A 6 -33.64 -83.48 -18.05
C ALA A 6 -32.47 -82.80 -18.78
N ILE A 7 -32.30 -83.07 -20.09
CA ILE A 7 -31.26 -82.43 -20.93
C ILE A 7 -31.53 -80.92 -21.09
N MET A 8 -32.80 -80.52 -21.25
CA MET A 8 -33.16 -79.10 -21.33
C MET A 8 -32.88 -78.37 -20.00
N LEU A 9 -33.21 -78.98 -18.87
CA LEU A 9 -32.97 -78.40 -17.55
C LEU A 9 -31.48 -78.24 -17.24
N SER A 10 -30.65 -79.23 -17.58
CA SER A 10 -29.21 -79.14 -17.39
C SER A 10 -28.56 -78.11 -18.33
N ALA A 11 -29.00 -78.02 -19.59
CA ALA A 11 -28.56 -76.97 -20.50
C ALA A 11 -28.94 -75.57 -19.99
N LEU A 12 -30.16 -75.41 -19.48
CA LEU A 12 -30.64 -74.15 -18.93
C LEU A 12 -29.88 -73.75 -17.66
N ALA A 13 -29.63 -74.70 -16.76
CA ALA A 13 -28.83 -74.48 -15.56
C ALA A 13 -27.38 -74.11 -15.89
N ALA A 14 -26.79 -74.72 -16.93
CA ALA A 14 -25.44 -74.36 -17.39
C ALA A 14 -25.40 -72.92 -17.95
N ILE A 15 -26.40 -72.52 -18.73
CA ILE A 15 -26.49 -71.16 -19.30
C ILE A 15 -26.68 -70.13 -18.17
N PHE A 16 -27.64 -70.33 -17.28
CA PHE A 16 -27.86 -69.40 -16.17
C PHE A 16 -26.71 -69.39 -15.18
N GLY A 17 -26.14 -70.56 -14.85
CA GLY A 17 -24.96 -70.66 -14.01
C GLY A 17 -23.75 -69.94 -14.59
N GLY A 18 -23.52 -70.07 -15.91
CA GLY A 18 -22.46 -69.36 -16.61
C GLY A 18 -22.64 -67.84 -16.58
N ILE A 19 -23.86 -67.35 -16.83
CA ILE A 19 -24.17 -65.91 -16.80
C ILE A 19 -23.96 -65.32 -15.40
N ILE A 20 -24.44 -66.02 -14.36
CA ILE A 20 -24.32 -65.58 -12.96
C ILE A 20 -22.85 -65.58 -12.54
N ALA A 21 -22.10 -66.66 -12.84
CA ALA A 21 -20.68 -66.76 -12.52
C ALA A 21 -19.87 -65.65 -13.21
N PHE A 22 -20.14 -65.40 -14.49
CA PHE A 22 -19.47 -64.33 -15.25
C PHE A 22 -19.73 -62.95 -14.64
N ASN A 23 -20.96 -62.66 -14.21
CA ASN A 23 -21.31 -61.39 -13.58
C ASN A 23 -20.58 -61.18 -12.24
N ILE A 24 -20.52 -62.23 -11.40
CA ILE A 24 -19.82 -62.19 -10.10
C ILE A 24 -18.31 -61.97 -10.30
N ILE A 25 -17.68 -62.72 -11.20
CA ILE A 25 -16.24 -62.58 -11.50
C ILE A 25 -15.93 -61.17 -12.01
N LYS A 26 -16.76 -60.64 -12.92
CA LYS A 26 -16.60 -59.27 -13.44
C LYS A 26 -16.71 -58.23 -12.33
N SER A 27 -17.70 -58.35 -11.44
CA SER A 27 -17.88 -57.43 -10.32
C SER A 27 -16.69 -57.45 -9.37
N MET A 28 -16.19 -58.64 -9.02
CA MET A 28 -15.01 -58.82 -8.17
C MET A 28 -13.75 -58.23 -8.81
N MET A 29 -13.54 -58.46 -10.11
CA MET A 29 -12.38 -57.94 -10.84
C MET A 29 -12.41 -56.42 -10.99
N MET A 30 -13.58 -55.81 -11.21
CA MET A 30 -13.72 -54.35 -11.19
C MET A 30 -13.42 -53.80 -9.79
N GLY A 31 -13.94 -54.42 -8.73
CA GLY A 31 -13.63 -54.03 -7.35
C GLY A 31 -12.13 -54.06 -7.04
N TYR A 32 -11.44 -55.12 -7.46
CA TYR A 32 -9.98 -55.24 -7.30
C TYR A 32 -9.22 -54.16 -8.09
N PHE A 33 -9.65 -53.87 -9.33
CA PHE A 33 -9.03 -52.83 -10.15
C PHE A 33 -9.19 -51.43 -9.55
N PHE A 34 -10.40 -51.08 -9.10
CA PHE A 34 -10.65 -49.80 -8.43
C PHE A 34 -9.93 -49.69 -7.08
N ALA A 35 -9.79 -50.79 -6.33
CA ALA A 35 -9.04 -50.80 -5.07
C ALA A 35 -7.54 -50.51 -5.26
N HIS A 36 -6.98 -50.81 -6.43
CA HIS A 36 -5.57 -50.54 -6.76
C HIS A 36 -5.39 -49.40 -7.77
N TYR A 37 -6.47 -48.70 -8.12
CA TYR A 37 -6.42 -47.61 -9.07
C TYR A 37 -5.90 -46.35 -8.38
N HIS A 38 -4.68 -45.95 -8.73
CA HIS A 38 -4.13 -44.66 -8.36
C HIS A 38 -4.23 -43.71 -9.56
N PRO A 39 -5.02 -42.62 -9.46
CA PRO A 39 -5.03 -41.61 -10.51
C PRO A 39 -3.64 -40.96 -10.63
N PRO A 40 -3.22 -40.56 -11.84
CA PRO A 40 -1.93 -39.92 -12.06
C PRO A 40 -1.83 -38.62 -11.27
N ALA A 41 -0.63 -38.29 -10.80
CA ALA A 41 -0.39 -37.04 -10.08
C ALA A 41 -0.74 -35.83 -10.98
N ILE A 42 -1.52 -34.91 -10.42
CA ILE A 42 -1.86 -33.65 -11.09
C ILE A 42 -0.75 -32.65 -10.79
N THR A 43 -0.15 -32.08 -11.84
CA THR A 43 0.89 -31.06 -11.69
C THR A 43 0.28 -29.77 -11.15
N VAL A 44 0.83 -29.27 -10.04
CA VAL A 44 0.49 -27.96 -9.47
C VAL A 44 1.72 -27.06 -9.51
N SER A 45 1.48 -25.77 -9.79
CA SER A 45 2.54 -24.76 -9.69
C SER A 45 2.66 -24.32 -8.23
N SER A 46 3.86 -24.39 -7.68
CA SER A 46 4.13 -23.95 -6.31
C SER A 46 5.45 -23.17 -6.25
N VAL A 47 5.57 -22.30 -5.26
CA VAL A 47 6.77 -21.53 -4.98
C VAL A 47 7.07 -21.58 -3.49
N THR A 48 8.34 -21.65 -3.12
CA THR A 48 8.77 -21.64 -1.72
C THR A 48 8.68 -20.22 -1.15
N ALA A 49 7.90 -20.04 -0.09
CA ALA A 49 7.82 -18.76 0.60
C ALA A 49 9.15 -18.45 1.31
N THR A 50 9.67 -17.24 1.11
CA THR A 50 10.87 -16.76 1.81
C THR A 50 10.50 -15.60 2.72
N LEU A 51 11.03 -15.61 3.95
CA LEU A 51 10.82 -14.52 4.89
C LEU A 51 11.74 -13.36 4.48
N LYS A 52 11.15 -12.22 4.15
CA LYS A 52 11.88 -11.00 3.82
C LYS A 52 11.46 -9.89 4.77
N ASN A 53 12.44 -9.23 5.37
CA ASN A 53 12.22 -8.01 6.13
C ASN A 53 11.94 -6.86 5.16
N TRP A 54 10.67 -6.46 5.06
CA TRP A 54 10.24 -5.31 4.27
C TRP A 54 10.13 -4.08 5.17
N LYS A 55 10.74 -2.97 4.77
CA LYS A 55 10.60 -1.68 5.45
C LYS A 55 9.67 -0.78 4.63
N PRO A 56 8.42 -0.53 5.07
CA PRO A 56 7.54 0.39 4.37
C PRO A 56 8.09 1.82 4.50
N THR A 57 8.25 2.51 3.38
CA THR A 57 8.60 3.93 3.34
C THR A 57 7.35 4.73 2.97
N LEU A 58 7.11 5.83 3.69
CA LEU A 58 6.08 6.80 3.33
C LEU A 58 6.75 8.01 2.71
N HIS A 59 6.36 8.34 1.48
CA HIS A 59 6.80 9.57 0.82
C HIS A 59 5.86 10.70 1.24
N ALA A 60 6.44 11.80 1.75
CA ALA A 60 5.70 13.00 2.09
C ALA A 60 6.22 14.17 1.26
N VAL A 61 5.30 15.02 0.80
CA VAL A 61 5.60 16.30 0.15
C VAL A 61 5.18 17.39 1.11
N GLY A 62 6.02 18.40 1.30
CA GLY A 62 5.77 19.52 2.19
C GLY A 62 6.38 20.82 1.65
N ASN A 63 5.94 21.95 2.20
CA ASN A 63 6.46 23.27 1.87
C ASN A 63 7.30 23.81 3.03
N PHE A 64 8.35 24.57 2.72
CA PHE A 64 9.17 25.25 3.72
C PHE A 64 8.62 26.64 4.00
N THR A 65 8.59 27.02 5.27
CA THR A 65 8.21 28.36 5.72
C THR A 65 9.27 28.87 6.69
N ALA A 66 9.44 30.19 6.78
CA ALA A 66 10.37 30.78 7.73
C ALA A 66 9.91 30.50 9.17
N VAL A 67 10.85 30.15 10.05
CA VAL A 67 10.55 29.93 11.48
C VAL A 67 10.04 31.22 12.12
N ASN A 68 10.66 32.35 11.77
CA ASN A 68 10.25 33.68 12.21
C ASN A 68 10.24 34.60 10.99
N GLY A 69 9.05 35.11 10.63
CA GLY A 69 8.88 36.13 9.60
C GLY A 69 8.22 37.35 10.23
N VAL A 70 8.75 38.54 9.95
CA VAL A 70 8.17 39.81 10.40
C VAL A 70 8.00 40.73 9.20
N ASN A 71 6.90 41.48 9.17
CA ASN A 71 6.69 42.56 8.22
C ASN A 71 7.05 43.88 8.91
N VAL A 72 8.03 44.60 8.38
CA VAL A 72 8.52 45.85 8.97
C VAL A 72 7.71 47.02 8.41
N THR A 73 7.00 47.73 9.28
CA THR A 73 6.21 48.91 8.92
C THR A 73 6.68 50.14 9.71
N SER A 74 6.45 51.33 9.17
CA SER A 74 6.77 52.56 9.91
C SER A 74 5.80 52.77 11.08
N GLN A 75 6.34 53.23 12.21
CA GLN A 75 5.54 53.66 13.38
C GLN A 75 5.16 55.14 13.34
N ALA A 76 5.88 55.95 12.55
CA ALA A 76 5.65 57.38 12.40
C ALA A 76 5.40 57.75 10.92
N ALA A 77 4.64 58.82 10.69
CA ALA A 77 4.41 59.31 9.34
C ALA A 77 5.62 60.13 8.87
N GLY A 78 6.10 59.87 7.66
CA GLY A 78 7.16 60.65 7.04
C GLY A 78 7.67 60.03 5.75
N THR A 79 8.51 60.78 5.04
CA THR A 79 9.11 60.35 3.77
C THR A 79 10.42 59.63 4.04
N VAL A 80 10.68 58.51 3.33
CA VAL A 80 11.95 57.79 3.41
C VAL A 80 13.09 58.66 2.85
N THR A 81 14.13 58.87 3.66
CA THR A 81 15.31 59.66 3.28
C THR A 81 16.50 58.78 2.92
N THR A 82 16.69 57.65 3.61
CA THR A 82 17.82 56.74 3.39
C THR A 82 17.44 55.29 3.67
N ILE A 83 18.01 54.36 2.90
CA ILE A 83 17.88 52.91 3.08
C ILE A 83 19.26 52.35 3.39
N HIS A 84 19.40 51.65 4.52
CA HIS A 84 20.67 51.16 5.08
C HIS A 84 20.95 49.68 4.81
N PHE A 85 20.16 49.03 3.94
CA PHE A 85 20.32 47.62 3.62
C PHE A 85 20.12 47.35 2.13
N GLU A 86 20.73 46.26 1.67
CA GLU A 86 20.51 45.71 0.33
C GLU A 86 19.52 44.54 0.36
N SER A 87 18.83 44.31 -0.75
CA SER A 87 17.87 43.21 -0.86
C SER A 87 18.56 41.85 -0.68
N GLY A 88 18.08 41.05 0.28
CA GLY A 88 18.67 39.75 0.62
C GLY A 88 19.85 39.83 1.60
N GLN A 89 20.23 41.01 2.05
CA GLN A 89 21.26 41.18 3.07
C GLN A 89 20.81 40.60 4.41
N THR A 90 21.73 39.95 5.13
CA THR A 90 21.50 39.57 6.52
C THR A 90 21.72 40.78 7.42
N VAL A 91 20.73 41.09 8.25
CA VAL A 91 20.74 42.23 9.18
C VAL A 91 20.65 41.74 10.63
N ALA A 92 21.27 42.47 11.56
CA ALA A 92 21.20 42.18 12.99
C ALA A 92 20.01 42.88 13.66
N ALA A 93 19.59 42.38 14.83
CA ALA A 93 18.60 43.07 15.65
C ALA A 93 19.09 44.46 16.04
N ASN A 94 18.20 45.45 16.02
CA ASN A 94 18.47 46.88 16.25
C ASN A 94 19.39 47.55 15.21
N GLN A 95 19.70 46.90 14.10
CA GLN A 95 20.37 47.56 12.99
C GLN A 95 19.40 48.55 12.32
N PRO A 96 19.77 49.83 12.15
CA PRO A 96 18.97 50.78 11.39
C PRO A 96 18.74 50.26 9.97
N LEU A 97 17.48 50.23 9.53
CA LEU A 97 17.11 49.77 8.19
C LEU A 97 16.74 50.95 7.28
N ILE A 98 15.96 51.89 7.78
CA ILE A 98 15.41 53.01 7.01
C ILE A 98 15.41 54.24 7.89
N ASP A 99 15.85 55.36 7.35
CA ASP A 99 15.66 56.68 7.95
C ASP A 99 14.47 57.37 7.31
N ILE A 100 13.70 58.05 8.15
CA ILE A 100 12.52 58.83 7.77
C ILE A 100 12.81 60.30 8.10
N ASP A 101 12.28 61.22 7.29
CA ASP A 101 12.42 62.66 7.54
C ASP A 101 11.86 63.05 8.91
N ASP A 102 12.77 63.28 9.86
CA ASP A 102 12.49 63.55 11.27
C ASP A 102 12.68 65.05 11.63
N ARG A 103 12.78 65.93 10.63
CA ARG A 103 13.07 67.37 10.86
C ARG A 103 12.10 68.05 11.82
N ILE A 104 10.81 67.70 11.75
CA ILE A 104 9.78 68.23 12.65
C ILE A 104 10.03 67.71 14.07
N ASP A 105 10.24 66.41 14.23
CA ASP A 105 10.48 65.78 15.53
C ASP A 105 11.76 66.33 16.19
N GLN A 106 12.83 66.52 15.42
CA GLN A 106 14.08 67.12 15.90
C GLN A 106 13.91 68.59 16.33
N ALA A 107 13.09 69.36 15.60
CA ALA A 107 12.79 70.75 15.98
C ALA A 107 11.98 70.80 17.28
N THR A 108 10.95 69.95 17.41
CA THR A 108 10.14 69.83 18.63
C THR A 108 10.98 69.36 19.81
N LEU A 109 11.88 68.38 19.61
CA LEU A 109 12.80 67.92 20.65
C LEU A 109 13.68 69.05 21.17
N LYS A 110 14.26 69.87 20.28
CA LYS A 110 15.08 71.03 20.67
C LYS A 110 14.29 72.08 21.42
N SER A 111 13.06 72.37 21.02
CA SER A 111 12.18 73.30 21.73
C SER A 111 11.92 72.80 23.16
N ASN A 112 11.51 71.54 23.31
CA ASN A 112 11.21 70.95 24.61
C ASN A 112 12.43 70.88 25.53
N GLN A 113 13.63 70.70 24.99
CA GLN A 113 14.87 70.71 25.76
C GLN A 113 15.28 72.12 26.23
N ALA A 114 14.86 73.17 25.52
CA ALA A 114 15.11 74.56 25.91
C ALA A 114 14.11 75.06 26.96
N ASP A 115 12.92 74.46 27.01
CA ASP A 115 11.88 74.77 27.99
C ASP A 115 12.12 74.11 29.38
N LEU A 116 13.09 73.19 29.48
CA LEU A 116 13.55 72.53 30.72
C LEU A 116 14.70 73.31 31.39
#